data_AF-A0A1C6HC33-F1
#
_entry.id   AF-A0A1C6HC33-F1
#
_cell.length_a   1.000
_cell.length_b   1.000
_cell.length_c   1.000
_cell.angle_alpha   90.00
_cell.angle_beta   90.00
_cell.angle_gamma   90.00
#
_symmetry.space_group_name_H-M   'P 1'
#
loop_
_entity.id
_entity.type
_entity.pdbx_description
1 polymer ?
#
loop_
_entity_poly.entity_id
_entity_poly.type
_entity_poly.pdbx_seq_one_letter_code
_entity_poly.pdbx_strand_id
1 'polypeptide(L)'
;MNTYNLKKMFAVSVASIMCVSALAFSGCGDKKAEVSQTPDETTPATTAVSTADEPTAQNYLESIGIDTATLGINPNIIHDSNPVGFQLDMPKNGDTIAVVHTSYGNITMRLFPEQAPKTVTNFVNLAKAGKYNNSLFSKVTKDFMINGGYCGTSSYGEAFEDEFCDRLFNIRGAVAMSNTGADTNESAFFINQKTAETYKNEGGWEHLASQWDSIKTQLANYKDSNLLTAFIEKNGTNCYDTDSVPDSVKKLYEENGGNAYLDGAYNAVDRGYTVFAQVIDGMDVVDKIASAKVDKDDIPVKNIVIKSIKITQYKEESTTQADSTSAKSATQPTTVG
;
A
#
# COMPACT_ATOMS: atom_id res chain seq x y z
N MET A 1 27.00 -22.37 25.37
CA MET A 1 26.58 -21.04 25.87
C MET A 1 27.24 -19.98 25.01
N ASN A 2 26.48 -19.36 24.11
CA ASN A 2 26.94 -18.18 23.37
C ASN A 2 25.74 -17.23 23.22
N THR A 3 25.68 -16.25 24.12
CA THR A 3 24.53 -15.37 24.38
C THR A 3 24.65 -14.07 23.58
N TYR A 4 24.48 -14.12 22.26
CA TYR A 4 24.58 -12.90 21.43
C TYR A 4 23.57 -12.73 20.28
N ASN A 5 22.50 -13.53 20.21
CA ASN A 5 21.49 -13.39 19.13
C ASN A 5 20.03 -13.36 19.64
N LEU A 6 19.77 -12.71 20.77
CA LEU A 6 18.39 -12.57 21.25
C LEU A 6 18.19 -11.20 21.91
N LYS A 7 18.01 -10.17 21.08
CA LYS A 7 17.38 -8.89 21.44
C LYS A 7 17.32 -7.98 20.22
N LYS A 8 16.26 -8.14 19.42
CA LYS A 8 15.64 -7.10 18.59
C LYS A 8 14.29 -7.63 18.07
N MET A 9 13.40 -8.02 18.99
CA MET A 9 11.97 -7.94 18.69
C MET A 9 11.61 -6.45 18.82
N PHE A 10 11.77 -5.69 17.74
CA PHE A 10 11.17 -4.38 17.67
C PHE A 10 9.69 -4.59 17.40
N ALA A 11 8.84 -4.17 18.34
CA ALA A 11 7.53 -3.70 17.97
C ALA A 11 7.79 -2.56 16.97
N VAL A 12 7.48 -2.79 15.70
CA VAL A 12 7.50 -1.74 14.68
C VAL A 12 6.30 -0.84 14.98
N SER A 13 6.49 0.07 15.93
CA SER A 13 5.69 1.29 15.97
C SER A 13 6.14 2.07 14.75
N VAL A 14 5.34 2.06 13.68
CA VAL A 14 5.39 3.15 12.69
C VAL A 14 5.08 4.40 13.49
N ALA A 15 6.14 5.04 13.98
CA ALA A 15 6.06 5.93 15.12
C ALA A 15 5.04 7.03 14.84
N SER A 16 3.96 6.99 15.63
CA SER A 16 2.89 7.95 15.68
C SER A 16 3.49 9.34 15.59
N ILE A 17 3.20 10.05 14.49
CA ILE A 17 3.61 11.44 14.34
C ILE A 17 2.78 12.23 15.36
N MET A 18 3.31 12.46 16.57
CA MET A 18 2.73 13.44 17.48
C MET A 18 3.00 14.82 16.89
N CYS A 19 2.03 15.36 16.15
CA CYS A 19 2.03 16.75 15.71
C CYS A 19 1.20 17.60 16.70
N VAL A 20 1.87 18.60 17.28
CA VAL A 20 1.28 19.60 18.17
C VAL A 20 0.44 20.57 17.32
N SER A 21 -0.88 20.41 17.33
CA SER A 21 -1.82 21.35 16.70
C SER A 21 -2.34 22.35 17.74
N ALA A 22 -2.04 23.64 17.56
CA ALA A 22 -2.73 24.72 18.25
C ALA A 22 -4.14 24.87 17.67
N LEU A 23 -5.16 24.48 18.43
CA LEU A 23 -6.57 24.57 18.03
C LEU A 23 -7.20 25.91 18.45
N ALA A 24 -7.98 26.49 17.53
CA ALA A 24 -8.98 27.51 17.82
C ALA A 24 -10.32 27.17 17.13
N PHE A 25 -11.30 26.82 17.98
CA PHE A 25 -12.75 27.04 17.94
C PHE A 25 -13.70 26.55 16.81
N SER A 26 -14.65 25.71 17.26
CA SER A 26 -16.13 25.78 17.13
C SER A 26 -16.86 25.50 15.81
N GLY A 27 -17.77 24.50 15.85
CA GLY A 27 -19.21 24.75 15.60
C GLY A 27 -19.95 23.87 14.57
N CYS A 28 -20.61 22.82 15.09
CA CYS A 28 -21.84 22.10 14.68
C CYS A 28 -22.54 22.29 13.31
N GLY A 29 -23.09 21.17 12.78
CA GLY A 29 -24.48 21.14 12.27
C GLY A 29 -24.82 20.14 11.16
N ASP A 30 -25.44 19.00 11.54
CA ASP A 30 -26.00 17.92 10.71
C ASP A 30 -27.08 18.31 9.68
N LYS A 31 -27.25 17.49 8.61
CA LYS A 31 -28.48 16.70 8.35
C LYS A 31 -28.43 15.80 7.09
N LYS A 32 -28.83 14.53 7.29
CA LYS A 32 -29.14 13.45 6.34
C LYS A 32 -30.41 13.69 5.52
N ALA A 33 -30.49 13.07 4.34
CA ALA A 33 -31.75 12.64 3.72
C ALA A 33 -31.55 11.33 2.91
N GLU A 34 -32.38 10.32 3.21
CA GLU A 34 -32.52 9.02 2.52
C GLU A 34 -33.39 9.14 1.26
N VAL A 35 -33.15 8.30 0.24
CA VAL A 35 -34.14 7.95 -0.80
C VAL A 35 -34.13 6.43 -1.07
N SER A 36 -35.34 5.92 -1.26
CA SER A 36 -35.84 4.55 -1.29
C SER A 36 -35.56 3.76 -2.59
N GLN A 37 -35.76 2.44 -2.51
CA GLN A 37 -35.36 1.38 -3.45
C GLN A 37 -36.42 0.99 -4.53
N THR A 38 -35.90 0.44 -5.65
CA THR A 38 -36.35 -0.73 -6.47
C THR A 38 -37.60 -0.68 -7.37
N PRO A 39 -37.79 -1.61 -8.36
CA PRO A 39 -36.90 -2.71 -8.84
C PRO A 39 -36.82 -2.96 -10.38
N ASP A 40 -35.89 -3.87 -10.71
CA ASP A 40 -35.85 -4.90 -11.79
C ASP A 40 -35.78 -4.51 -13.28
N GLU A 41 -34.67 -4.94 -13.91
CA GLU A 41 -34.74 -5.62 -15.20
C GLU A 41 -33.59 -6.65 -15.37
N THR A 42 -33.95 -7.79 -15.92
CA THR A 42 -33.23 -9.07 -15.97
C THR A 42 -32.21 -9.10 -17.11
N THR A 43 -31.04 -9.73 -16.92
CA THR A 43 -30.10 -10.07 -18.02
C THR A 43 -29.37 -11.39 -17.68
N PRO A 44 -29.11 -12.27 -18.66
CA PRO A 44 -28.98 -13.71 -18.42
C PRO A 44 -27.56 -14.17 -18.05
N ALA A 45 -27.54 -15.30 -17.35
CA ALA A 45 -26.39 -16.02 -16.86
C ALA A 45 -25.33 -16.28 -17.95
N THR A 46 -24.09 -15.86 -17.66
CA THR A 46 -22.89 -16.33 -18.36
C THR A 46 -22.08 -17.17 -17.39
N THR A 47 -21.76 -18.36 -17.88
CA THR A 47 -21.05 -19.49 -17.27
C THR A 47 -19.86 -19.08 -16.40
N ALA A 48 -19.90 -19.49 -15.13
CA ALA A 48 -18.84 -19.30 -14.15
C ALA A 48 -17.55 -20.01 -14.57
N VAL A 49 -16.46 -19.25 -14.63
CA VAL A 49 -15.08 -19.75 -14.68
C VAL A 49 -14.62 -19.99 -13.24
N SER A 50 -14.05 -21.17 -13.01
CA SER A 50 -13.46 -21.70 -11.77
C SER A 50 -12.71 -20.66 -10.90
N THR A 51 -13.23 -20.39 -9.69
CA THR A 51 -12.66 -19.55 -8.62
C THR A 51 -11.64 -20.31 -7.76
N ALA A 52 -10.42 -20.52 -8.25
CA ALA A 52 -9.36 -21.20 -7.48
C ALA A 52 -8.47 -20.25 -6.65
N ASP A 53 -8.63 -18.92 -6.80
CA ASP A 53 -7.76 -17.90 -6.19
C ASP A 53 -8.53 -16.87 -5.33
N GLU A 54 -9.75 -17.21 -4.90
CA GLU A 54 -10.47 -16.38 -3.93
C GLU A 54 -9.84 -16.58 -2.55
N PRO A 55 -9.26 -15.54 -1.92
CA PRO A 55 -8.95 -15.61 -0.51
C PRO A 55 -10.27 -15.82 0.22
N THR A 56 -10.53 -17.05 0.67
CA THR A 56 -11.51 -17.23 1.73
C THR A 56 -10.89 -16.56 2.93
N ALA A 57 -11.28 -15.31 3.19
CA ALA A 57 -11.14 -14.69 4.50
C ALA A 57 -12.04 -15.46 5.48
N GLN A 58 -11.77 -16.75 5.66
CA GLN A 58 -12.28 -17.50 6.78
C GLN A 58 -11.38 -17.07 7.92
N ASN A 59 -11.75 -15.94 8.53
CA ASN A 59 -10.97 -15.26 9.53
C ASN A 59 -10.53 -16.29 10.57
N TYR A 60 -9.22 -16.47 10.74
CA TYR A 60 -8.68 -17.43 11.72
C TYR A 60 -9.35 -17.27 13.09
N LEU A 61 -9.68 -16.03 13.50
CA LEU A 61 -10.41 -15.75 14.74
C LEU A 61 -11.75 -16.50 14.80
N GLU A 62 -12.56 -16.45 13.74
CA GLU A 62 -13.84 -17.15 13.68
C GLU A 62 -13.64 -18.67 13.72
N SER A 63 -12.58 -19.18 13.07
CA SER A 63 -12.25 -20.61 13.07
C SER A 63 -11.95 -21.16 14.47
N ILE A 64 -11.49 -20.31 15.40
CA ILE A 64 -11.24 -20.67 16.80
C ILE A 64 -12.35 -20.25 17.77
N GLY A 65 -13.45 -19.71 17.23
CA GLY A 65 -14.67 -19.34 17.95
C GLY A 65 -14.70 -17.92 18.52
N ILE A 66 -13.84 -17.01 18.04
CA ILE A 66 -13.87 -15.60 18.42
C ILE A 66 -14.87 -14.87 17.51
N ASP A 67 -15.82 -14.17 18.12
CA ASP A 67 -16.75 -13.29 17.43
C ASP A 67 -16.08 -11.93 17.15
N THR A 68 -15.65 -11.75 15.89
CA THR A 68 -14.97 -10.56 15.37
C THR A 68 -15.79 -9.28 15.53
N ALA A 69 -17.12 -9.37 15.38
CA ALA A 69 -18.02 -8.22 15.50
C ALA A 69 -18.03 -7.66 16.93
N THR A 70 -17.94 -8.52 17.95
CA THR A 70 -17.87 -8.07 19.36
C THR A 70 -16.58 -7.33 19.69
N LEU A 71 -15.54 -7.52 18.87
CA LEU A 71 -14.23 -6.87 19.02
C LEU A 71 -14.08 -5.63 18.13
N GLY A 72 -15.11 -5.30 17.33
CA GLY A 72 -15.05 -4.20 16.36
C GLY A 72 -14.07 -4.46 15.21
N ILE A 73 -13.84 -5.74 14.87
CA ILE A 73 -12.97 -6.15 13.76
C ILE A 73 -13.87 -6.34 12.54
N ASN A 74 -13.77 -5.44 11.55
CA ASN A 74 -14.59 -5.46 10.35
C ASN A 74 -13.83 -4.84 9.16
N PRO A 75 -12.84 -5.57 8.62
CA PRO A 75 -11.97 -5.02 7.60
C PRO A 75 -12.74 -4.69 6.33
N ASN A 76 -12.53 -3.48 5.81
CA ASN A 76 -13.06 -3.06 4.52
C ASN A 76 -12.18 -3.60 3.40
N ILE A 77 -12.50 -4.81 2.90
CA ILE A 77 -11.76 -5.48 1.82
C ILE A 77 -12.54 -5.33 0.51
N ILE A 78 -11.92 -4.69 -0.47
CA ILE A 78 -12.38 -4.56 -1.84
C ILE A 78 -11.83 -5.76 -2.64
N HIS A 79 -12.75 -6.59 -3.12
CA HIS A 79 -12.42 -7.72 -3.98
C HIS A 79 -12.33 -7.27 -5.43
N ASP A 80 -11.19 -7.55 -6.06
CA ASP A 80 -10.90 -7.10 -7.41
C ASP A 80 -10.56 -8.29 -8.35
N SER A 81 -11.09 -8.21 -9.57
CA SER A 81 -10.98 -9.28 -10.58
C SER A 81 -9.70 -9.22 -11.43
N ASN A 82 -8.88 -8.18 -11.28
CA ASN A 82 -7.60 -8.08 -11.96
C ASN A 82 -6.65 -9.19 -11.46
N PRO A 83 -5.69 -9.64 -12.30
CA PRO A 83 -4.71 -10.64 -11.88
C PRO A 83 -3.80 -10.10 -10.78
N VAL A 84 -3.32 -10.98 -9.90
CA VAL A 84 -2.27 -10.65 -8.92
C VAL A 84 -1.06 -10.07 -9.66
N GLY A 85 -0.61 -8.89 -9.21
CA GLY A 85 0.51 -8.17 -9.82
C GLY A 85 0.13 -7.12 -10.87
N PHE A 86 -1.15 -6.96 -11.25
CA PHE A 86 -1.59 -5.91 -12.19
C PHE A 86 -1.20 -4.49 -11.73
N GLN A 87 -0.98 -4.30 -10.43
CA GLN A 87 -0.45 -3.08 -9.83
C GLN A 87 0.86 -2.62 -10.49
N LEU A 88 1.69 -3.55 -10.99
CA LEU A 88 2.96 -3.29 -11.65
C LEU A 88 2.82 -2.95 -13.15
N ASP A 89 1.63 -3.13 -13.73
CA ASP A 89 1.40 -2.82 -15.13
C ASP A 89 1.47 -1.31 -15.36
N MET A 90 2.10 -0.92 -16.48
CA MET A 90 2.10 0.47 -16.92
C MET A 90 0.65 0.97 -17.10
N PRO A 91 0.38 2.23 -16.72
CA PRO A 91 -0.95 2.82 -16.86
C PRO A 91 -1.44 2.82 -18.30
N LYS A 92 -2.75 2.70 -18.48
CA LYS A 92 -3.40 2.87 -19.78
C LYS A 92 -3.62 4.35 -20.06
N ASN A 93 -3.77 4.71 -21.34
CA ASN A 93 -4.13 6.08 -21.73
C ASN A 93 -5.41 6.52 -21.01
N GLY A 94 -5.33 7.67 -20.34
CA GLY A 94 -6.45 8.20 -19.54
C GLY A 94 -6.41 7.85 -18.05
N ASP A 95 -5.60 6.87 -17.63
CA ASP A 95 -5.42 6.54 -16.22
C ASP A 95 -4.92 7.76 -15.44
N THR A 96 -5.41 7.92 -14.22
CA THR A 96 -4.99 9.04 -13.37
C THR A 96 -3.60 8.77 -12.81
N ILE A 97 -2.69 9.72 -13.03
CA ILE A 97 -1.34 9.71 -12.48
C ILE A 97 -1.08 10.95 -11.64
N ALA A 98 -0.13 10.84 -10.72
CA ALA A 98 0.40 11.95 -9.96
C ALA A 98 1.90 12.08 -10.23
N VAL A 99 2.33 13.28 -10.61
CA VAL A 99 3.75 13.64 -10.74
C VAL A 99 4.14 14.43 -9.49
N VAL A 100 4.96 13.81 -8.64
CA VAL A 100 5.48 14.36 -7.40
C VAL A 100 6.82 15.03 -7.69
N HIS A 101 6.84 16.36 -7.68
CA HIS A 101 8.05 17.15 -7.87
C HIS A 101 8.77 17.29 -6.53
N THR A 102 9.96 16.71 -6.38
CA THR A 102 10.72 16.77 -5.12
C THR A 102 11.99 17.63 -5.23
N SER A 103 12.70 17.81 -4.12
CA SER A 103 14.06 18.36 -4.12
C SER A 103 15.12 17.40 -4.67
N TYR A 104 14.78 16.13 -4.91
CA TYR A 104 15.71 15.08 -5.35
C TYR A 104 15.50 14.61 -6.79
N GLY A 105 14.35 14.94 -7.39
CA GLY A 105 13.91 14.52 -8.72
C GLY A 105 12.39 14.43 -8.79
N ASN A 106 11.84 13.95 -9.90
CA ASN A 106 10.42 13.69 -10.03
C ASN A 106 10.13 12.21 -9.74
N ILE A 107 8.98 11.93 -9.14
CA ILE A 107 8.43 10.58 -8.99
C ILE A 107 7.06 10.59 -9.64
N THR A 108 6.79 9.68 -10.56
CA THR A 108 5.48 9.53 -11.18
C THR A 108 4.83 8.26 -10.67
N MET A 109 3.56 8.36 -10.26
CA MET A 109 2.80 7.22 -9.76
C MET A 109 1.42 7.11 -10.41
N ARG A 110 0.99 5.88 -10.68
CA ARG A 110 -0.37 5.52 -11.11
C ARG A 110 -1.25 5.40 -9.88
N LEU A 111 -2.44 6.01 -9.91
CA LEU A 111 -3.42 5.93 -8.84
C LEU A 111 -4.46 4.82 -9.13
N PHE A 112 -5.03 4.22 -8.09
CA PHE A 112 -5.99 3.11 -8.18
C PHE A 112 -7.39 3.51 -7.64
N PRO A 113 -8.14 4.38 -8.34
CA PRO A 113 -9.41 4.90 -7.83
C PRO A 113 -10.54 3.86 -7.72
N GLU A 114 -10.41 2.71 -8.38
CA GLU A 114 -11.38 1.62 -8.27
C GLU A 114 -11.12 0.76 -7.03
N GLN A 115 -9.85 0.56 -6.66
CA GLN A 115 -9.42 -0.31 -5.57
C GLN A 115 -9.21 0.42 -4.24
N ALA A 116 -9.10 1.76 -4.25
CA ALA A 116 -9.02 2.60 -3.04
C ALA A 116 -9.69 3.98 -3.27
N PRO A 117 -11.01 4.02 -3.57
CA PRO A 117 -11.70 5.21 -4.07
C PRO A 117 -11.63 6.41 -3.13
N LYS A 118 -11.86 6.22 -1.83
CA LYS A 118 -11.86 7.31 -0.84
C LYS A 118 -10.46 7.83 -0.59
N THR A 119 -9.48 6.95 -0.58
CA THR A 119 -8.06 7.26 -0.41
C THR A 119 -7.52 8.03 -1.60
N VAL A 120 -7.78 7.58 -2.82
CA VAL A 120 -7.38 8.30 -4.04
C VAL A 120 -8.06 9.66 -4.11
N THR A 121 -9.35 9.73 -3.79
CA THR A 121 -10.09 11.01 -3.73
C THR A 121 -9.46 11.97 -2.72
N ASN A 122 -9.11 11.48 -1.53
CA ASN A 122 -8.42 12.26 -0.50
C ASN A 122 -7.09 12.84 -1.02
N PHE A 123 -6.24 11.97 -1.54
CA PHE A 123 -4.93 12.34 -2.05
C PHE A 123 -5.03 13.38 -3.19
N VAL A 124 -5.93 13.15 -4.16
CA VAL A 124 -6.15 14.05 -5.30
C VAL A 124 -6.66 15.42 -4.85
N ASN A 125 -7.60 15.47 -3.90
CA ASN A 125 -8.15 16.72 -3.38
C ASN A 125 -7.07 17.54 -2.66
N LEU A 126 -6.28 16.90 -1.79
CA LEU A 126 -5.18 17.54 -1.06
C LEU A 126 -4.08 18.04 -2.01
N ALA A 127 -3.73 17.27 -3.04
CA ALA A 127 -2.79 17.67 -4.08
C ALA A 127 -3.28 18.88 -4.88
N LYS A 128 -4.53 18.87 -5.36
CA LYS A 128 -5.13 20.00 -6.09
C LYS A 128 -5.25 21.26 -5.23
N ALA A 129 -5.52 21.10 -3.94
CA ALA A 129 -5.55 22.20 -2.97
C ALA A 129 -4.14 22.70 -2.57
N GLY A 130 -3.07 22.09 -3.07
CA GLY A 130 -1.69 22.47 -2.78
C GLY A 130 -1.23 22.15 -1.36
N LYS A 131 -1.94 21.27 -0.63
CA LYS A 131 -1.62 20.93 0.77
C LYS A 131 -0.27 20.22 0.92
N TYR A 132 0.13 19.46 -0.10
CA TYR A 132 1.43 18.82 -0.16
C TYR A 132 2.58 19.77 -0.57
N ASN A 133 2.30 21.00 -1.00
CA ASN A 133 3.34 21.91 -1.49
C ASN A 133 4.27 22.33 -0.35
N ASN A 134 5.58 22.17 -0.58
CA ASN A 134 6.65 22.38 0.39
C ASN A 134 6.56 21.51 1.66
N SER A 135 5.77 20.43 1.61
CA SER A 135 5.77 19.41 2.67
C SER A 135 7.04 18.54 2.60
N LEU A 136 7.28 17.72 3.63
CA LEU A 136 8.52 16.95 3.77
C LEU A 136 8.25 15.45 3.65
N PHE A 137 9.21 14.70 3.12
CA PHE A 137 9.43 13.33 3.57
C PHE A 137 10.08 13.40 4.94
N SER A 138 9.27 13.31 5.99
CA SER A 138 9.67 13.52 7.38
C SER A 138 10.42 12.35 8.00
N LYS A 139 10.29 11.15 7.44
CA LYS A 139 11.02 9.95 7.88
C LYS A 139 11.52 9.12 6.70
N VAL A 140 12.73 8.60 6.83
CA VAL A 140 13.36 7.72 5.86
C VAL A 140 13.98 6.55 6.60
N THR A 141 13.36 5.38 6.49
CA THR A 141 13.89 4.14 7.06
C THR A 141 14.41 3.28 5.92
N LYS A 142 15.74 3.20 5.82
CA LYS A 142 16.41 2.42 4.78
C LYS A 142 15.93 0.96 4.78
N ASP A 143 15.73 0.40 3.59
CA ASP A 143 15.27 -0.97 3.38
C ASP A 143 13.84 -1.24 3.90
N PHE A 144 13.07 -0.19 4.16
CA PHE A 144 11.68 -0.27 4.62
C PHE A 144 10.76 0.64 3.79
N MET A 145 10.77 1.95 4.06
CA MET A 145 9.91 2.93 3.39
C MET A 145 10.42 4.37 3.53
N ILE A 146 9.92 5.26 2.66
CA ILE A 146 10.03 6.73 2.82
C ILE A 146 8.65 7.29 3.15
N ASN A 147 8.53 8.07 4.22
CA ASN A 147 7.25 8.52 4.77
C ASN A 147 7.20 10.05 4.87
N GLY A 148 6.07 10.64 4.47
CA GLY A 148 5.75 12.02 4.76
C GLY A 148 4.57 12.53 3.95
N GLY A 149 4.75 13.72 3.35
CA GLY A 149 3.65 14.49 2.77
C GLY A 149 3.10 15.50 3.76
N TYR A 150 1.84 15.86 3.55
CA TYR A 150 1.09 16.71 4.47
C TYR A 150 0.74 15.87 5.69
N CYS A 151 1.07 16.35 6.90
CA CYS A 151 0.70 15.72 8.16
C CYS A 151 -0.40 16.56 8.83
N GLY A 152 -1.51 16.72 8.12
CA GLY A 152 -2.70 17.38 8.64
C GLY A 152 -3.95 16.57 8.38
N THR A 153 -5.10 17.20 8.50
CA THR A 153 -6.38 16.52 8.33
C THR A 153 -6.60 16.06 6.88
N SER A 154 -7.37 14.98 6.70
CA SER A 154 -7.83 14.53 5.39
C SER A 154 -8.63 15.63 4.67
N SER A 155 -8.89 15.42 3.37
CA SER A 155 -9.77 16.29 2.58
C SER A 155 -11.23 16.27 3.06
N TYR A 156 -11.60 15.30 3.90
CA TYR A 156 -12.94 15.17 4.48
C TYR A 156 -13.10 15.92 5.80
N GLY A 157 -12.01 16.43 6.39
CA GLY A 157 -12.04 17.16 7.66
C GLY A 157 -11.93 16.29 8.92
N GLU A 158 -11.84 14.97 8.77
CA GLU A 158 -11.64 13.99 9.85
C GLU A 158 -10.85 12.78 9.35
N ALA A 159 -10.47 11.88 10.26
CA ALA A 159 -9.88 10.60 9.88
C ALA A 159 -10.89 9.74 9.11
N PHE A 160 -10.42 8.87 8.23
CA PHE A 160 -11.28 7.97 7.45
C PHE A 160 -10.78 6.53 7.46
N GLU A 161 -11.70 5.64 7.11
CA GLU A 161 -11.55 4.19 7.08
C GLU A 161 -10.42 3.72 6.18
N ASP A 162 -9.91 2.53 6.48
CA ASP A 162 -9.04 1.80 5.56
C ASP A 162 -9.84 1.26 4.35
N GLU A 163 -9.17 1.07 3.22
CA GLU A 163 -9.69 0.45 2.00
C GLU A 163 -8.69 -0.61 1.52
N PHE A 164 -8.70 -1.77 2.16
CA PHE A 164 -7.83 -2.86 1.74
C PHE A 164 -8.33 -3.45 0.42
N CYS A 165 -7.42 -3.94 -0.41
CA CYS A 165 -7.76 -4.61 -1.66
C CYS A 165 -6.98 -5.92 -1.76
N ASP A 166 -7.63 -7.00 -2.17
CA ASP A 166 -6.99 -8.31 -2.33
C ASP A 166 -6.12 -8.43 -3.60
N ARG A 167 -6.02 -7.34 -4.38
CA ARG A 167 -5.14 -7.21 -5.55
C ARG A 167 -4.14 -6.05 -5.49
N LEU A 168 -4.16 -5.22 -4.43
CA LEU A 168 -3.13 -4.21 -4.19
C LEU A 168 -2.30 -4.56 -2.96
N PHE A 169 -0.98 -4.56 -3.14
CA PHE A 169 -0.03 -5.07 -2.17
C PHE A 169 1.04 -4.02 -1.85
N ASN A 170 1.57 -4.04 -0.63
CA ASN A 170 2.68 -3.20 -0.17
C ASN A 170 4.04 -3.67 -0.74
N ILE A 171 4.07 -4.03 -2.03
CA ILE A 171 5.28 -4.36 -2.78
C ILE A 171 6.17 -3.13 -2.97
N ARG A 172 7.43 -3.32 -3.39
CA ARG A 172 8.33 -2.18 -3.62
C ARG A 172 7.75 -1.18 -4.63
N GLY A 173 7.83 0.10 -4.30
CA GLY A 173 7.26 1.20 -5.08
C GLY A 173 5.76 1.43 -4.86
N ALA A 174 5.08 0.55 -4.12
CA ALA A 174 3.70 0.77 -3.71
C ALA A 174 3.61 1.98 -2.77
N VAL A 175 2.60 2.80 -2.96
CA VAL A 175 2.31 3.98 -2.15
C VAL A 175 1.05 3.70 -1.32
N ALA A 176 1.20 3.83 -0.01
CA ALA A 176 0.14 3.55 0.95
C ALA A 176 -0.07 4.71 1.92
N MET A 177 -1.29 4.82 2.45
CA MET A 177 -1.59 5.80 3.49
C MET A 177 -0.86 5.47 4.77
N SER A 178 -0.37 6.50 5.47
CA SER A 178 0.06 6.36 6.85
C SER A 178 -1.14 6.48 7.77
N ASN A 179 -1.22 5.62 8.78
CA ASN A 179 -2.22 5.63 9.83
C ASN A 179 -1.57 5.34 11.19
N THR A 180 -2.35 5.44 12.26
CA THR A 180 -1.92 5.13 13.64
C THR A 180 -2.68 3.95 14.25
N GLY A 181 -3.35 3.16 13.40
CA GLY A 181 -4.33 2.15 13.77
C GLY A 181 -5.40 2.05 12.69
N ALA A 182 -6.27 1.04 12.82
CA ALA A 182 -7.40 0.83 11.91
C ALA A 182 -8.24 2.11 11.80
N ASP A 183 -8.63 2.44 10.57
CA ASP A 183 -9.54 3.55 10.25
C ASP A 183 -9.08 4.93 10.74
N THR A 184 -7.76 5.15 10.76
CA THR A 184 -7.16 6.44 11.16
C THR A 184 -6.40 7.13 10.03
N ASN A 185 -6.83 6.94 8.78
CA ASN A 185 -6.19 7.58 7.65
C ASN A 185 -6.46 9.09 7.64
N GLU A 186 -5.42 9.89 7.39
CA GLU A 186 -5.55 11.34 7.25
C GLU A 186 -4.97 11.84 5.92
N SER A 187 -3.70 12.23 5.88
CA SER A 187 -3.10 12.84 4.68
C SER A 187 -1.66 12.40 4.37
N ALA A 188 -0.94 11.89 5.37
CA ALA A 188 0.40 11.39 5.20
C ALA A 188 0.39 10.05 4.46
N PHE A 189 1.42 9.81 3.66
CA PHE A 189 1.59 8.58 2.90
C PHE A 189 3.05 8.14 2.95
N PHE A 190 3.31 6.90 2.56
CA PHE A 190 4.64 6.38 2.40
C PHE A 190 4.81 5.64 1.09
N ILE A 191 6.05 5.47 0.66
CA ILE A 191 6.43 4.65 -0.50
C ILE A 191 7.28 3.48 0.02
N ASN A 192 6.84 2.26 -0.26
CA ASN A 192 7.54 1.02 0.07
C ASN A 192 8.87 0.94 -0.68
N GLN A 193 9.97 0.68 0.02
CA GLN A 193 11.31 0.70 -0.58
C GLN A 193 12.06 -0.64 -0.48
N LYS A 194 11.65 -1.52 0.44
CA LYS A 194 12.31 -2.82 0.67
C LYS A 194 12.49 -3.59 -0.63
N THR A 195 13.74 -3.94 -0.94
CA THR A 195 14.07 -4.69 -2.16
C THR A 195 13.74 -6.18 -2.00
N ALA A 196 13.62 -6.91 -3.11
CA ALA A 196 13.46 -8.36 -3.08
C ALA A 196 14.65 -9.06 -2.40
N GLU A 197 15.86 -8.53 -2.56
CA GLU A 197 17.06 -9.03 -1.90
C GLU A 197 16.97 -8.84 -0.38
N THR A 198 16.62 -7.64 0.10
CA THR A 198 16.46 -7.38 1.53
C THR A 198 15.33 -8.22 2.11
N TYR A 199 14.19 -8.33 1.42
CA TYR A 199 13.08 -9.18 1.82
C TYR A 199 13.51 -10.64 2.05
N LYS A 200 14.30 -11.21 1.12
CA LYS A 200 14.86 -12.56 1.26
C LYS A 200 15.87 -12.66 2.40
N ASN A 201 16.75 -11.68 2.54
CA ASN A 201 17.78 -11.64 3.59
C ASN A 201 17.18 -11.54 5.00
N GLU A 202 15.98 -10.98 5.14
CA GLU A 202 15.21 -10.94 6.38
C GLU A 202 14.39 -12.22 6.64
N GLY A 203 14.51 -13.23 5.77
CA GLY A 203 13.86 -14.53 5.91
C GLY A 203 12.54 -14.68 5.16
N GLY A 204 12.06 -13.62 4.48
CA GLY A 204 10.88 -13.65 3.62
C GLY A 204 9.66 -14.34 4.24
N TRP A 205 9.05 -15.24 3.49
CA TRP A 205 7.85 -15.98 3.92
C TRP A 205 8.09 -16.92 5.11
N GLU A 206 9.28 -17.49 5.27
CA GLU A 206 9.60 -18.34 6.43
C GLU A 206 9.56 -17.53 7.72
N HIS A 207 10.11 -16.31 7.70
CA HIS A 207 10.04 -15.40 8.85
C HIS A 207 8.59 -15.03 9.18
N LEU A 208 7.81 -14.60 8.17
CA LEU A 208 6.42 -14.20 8.35
C LEU A 208 5.55 -15.35 8.86
N ALA A 209 5.71 -16.56 8.32
CA ALA A 209 4.99 -17.74 8.77
C ALA A 209 5.33 -18.10 10.23
N SER A 210 6.61 -18.01 10.61
CA SER A 210 7.02 -18.23 12.00
C SER A 210 6.43 -17.19 12.96
N GLN A 211 6.34 -15.92 12.54
CA GLN A 211 5.67 -14.87 13.31
C GLN A 211 4.18 -15.16 13.45
N TRP A 212 3.52 -15.56 12.36
CA TRP A 212 2.12 -15.95 12.36
C TRP A 212 1.87 -17.11 13.30
N ASP A 213 2.58 -18.23 13.19
CA ASP A 213 2.42 -19.40 14.07
C ASP A 213 2.50 -19.05 15.56
N SER A 214 3.44 -18.15 15.91
CA SER A 214 3.63 -17.66 17.28
C SER A 214 2.43 -16.83 17.76
N ILE A 215 1.94 -15.89 16.94
CA ILE A 215 0.79 -15.04 17.28
C ILE A 215 -0.52 -15.82 17.25
N LYS A 216 -0.70 -16.69 16.27
CA LYS A 216 -1.82 -17.62 16.09
C LYS A 216 -2.04 -18.47 17.34
N THR A 217 -0.96 -18.98 17.92
CA THR A 217 -1.00 -19.72 19.20
C THR A 217 -1.41 -18.82 20.37
N GLN A 218 -0.89 -17.59 20.43
CA GLN A 218 -1.25 -16.64 21.49
C GLN A 218 -2.72 -16.23 21.40
N LEU A 219 -3.24 -15.93 20.20
CA LEU A 219 -4.66 -15.64 19.98
C LEU A 219 -5.56 -16.76 20.52
N ALA A 220 -5.21 -18.03 20.25
CA ALA A 220 -5.95 -19.16 20.80
C ALA A 220 -5.90 -19.23 22.34
N ASN A 221 -4.76 -18.89 22.96
CA ASN A 221 -4.63 -18.84 24.41
C ASN A 221 -5.40 -17.68 25.06
N TYR A 222 -5.55 -16.57 24.34
CA TYR A 222 -6.26 -15.37 24.82
C TYR A 222 -7.74 -15.34 24.46
N LYS A 223 -8.25 -16.27 23.64
CA LYS A 223 -9.60 -16.19 23.05
C LYS A 223 -10.75 -16.00 24.05
N ASP A 224 -10.64 -16.63 25.22
CA ASP A 224 -11.64 -16.56 26.31
C ASP A 224 -11.20 -15.60 27.44
N SER A 225 -10.09 -14.88 27.24
CA SER A 225 -9.50 -13.98 28.23
C SER A 225 -10.04 -12.56 28.08
N ASN A 226 -10.25 -11.89 29.20
CA ASN A 226 -10.52 -10.44 29.25
C ASN A 226 -9.33 -9.58 28.76
N LEU A 227 -8.18 -10.19 28.46
CA LEU A 227 -7.01 -9.52 27.91
C LEU A 227 -6.94 -9.59 26.38
N LEU A 228 -7.89 -10.25 25.70
CA LEU A 228 -7.86 -10.40 24.24
C LEU A 228 -7.80 -9.06 23.49
N THR A 229 -8.62 -8.09 23.87
CA THR A 229 -8.64 -6.76 23.25
C THR A 229 -7.29 -6.06 23.40
N ALA A 230 -6.73 -6.02 24.62
CA ALA A 230 -5.42 -5.42 24.86
C ALA A 230 -4.29 -6.17 24.13
N PHE A 231 -4.42 -7.48 23.98
CA PHE A 231 -3.50 -8.28 23.18
C PHE A 231 -3.56 -7.88 21.70
N ILE A 232 -4.76 -7.73 21.13
CA ILE A 232 -4.99 -7.33 19.74
C ILE A 232 -4.51 -5.89 19.51
N GLU A 233 -4.79 -4.96 20.41
CA GLU A 233 -4.29 -3.58 20.33
C GLU A 233 -2.77 -3.53 20.26
N LYS A 234 -2.09 -4.37 21.06
CA LYS A 234 -0.64 -4.39 21.13
C LYS A 234 0.04 -5.15 19.98
N ASN A 235 -0.57 -6.24 19.52
CA ASN A 235 0.08 -7.20 18.61
C ASN A 235 -0.58 -7.30 17.24
N GLY A 236 -1.67 -6.57 16.99
CA GLY A 236 -2.50 -6.79 15.81
C GLY A 236 -1.79 -6.60 14.48
N THR A 237 -0.77 -5.74 14.42
CA THR A 237 0.09 -5.59 13.24
C THR A 237 0.89 -6.85 12.90
N ASN A 238 1.08 -7.77 13.86
CA ASN A 238 1.74 -9.05 13.65
C ASN A 238 0.75 -10.19 13.35
N CYS A 239 -0.56 -9.94 13.36
CA CYS A 239 -1.59 -10.94 13.05
C CYS A 239 -1.76 -11.14 11.53
N TYR A 240 -0.66 -11.20 10.79
CA TYR A 240 -0.67 -11.42 9.34
C TYR A 240 -0.82 -12.92 9.05
N ASP A 241 -1.98 -13.32 8.54
CA ASP A 241 -2.35 -14.72 8.33
C ASP A 241 -1.74 -15.27 7.05
N THR A 242 -0.50 -15.75 7.14
CA THR A 242 0.24 -16.30 6.00
C THR A 242 -0.37 -17.58 5.42
N ASP A 243 -1.27 -18.25 6.15
CA ASP A 243 -1.96 -19.45 5.66
C ASP A 243 -3.00 -19.09 4.60
N SER A 244 -3.58 -17.88 4.71
CA SER A 244 -4.57 -17.34 3.77
C SER A 244 -3.96 -16.71 2.51
N VAL A 245 -2.64 -16.46 2.51
CA VAL A 245 -1.95 -15.77 1.39
C VAL A 245 -1.72 -16.74 0.22
N PRO A 246 -2.26 -16.46 -0.99
CA PRO A 246 -2.06 -17.30 -2.16
C PRO A 246 -0.60 -17.35 -2.63
N ASP A 247 -0.20 -18.47 -3.25
CA ASP A 247 1.17 -18.63 -3.76
C ASP A 247 1.54 -17.59 -4.83
N SER A 248 0.56 -17.11 -5.60
CA SER A 248 0.74 -16.02 -6.57
C SER A 248 1.16 -14.71 -5.90
N VAL A 249 0.59 -14.40 -4.73
CA VAL A 249 0.97 -13.24 -3.91
C VAL A 249 2.34 -13.48 -3.28
N LYS A 250 2.61 -14.70 -2.80
CA LYS A 250 3.92 -15.05 -2.25
C LYS A 250 5.04 -14.81 -3.26
N LYS A 251 4.84 -15.31 -4.47
CA LYS A 251 5.76 -15.12 -5.58
C LYS A 251 5.95 -13.65 -5.94
N LEU A 252 4.87 -12.85 -5.94
CA LEU A 252 4.95 -11.41 -6.22
C LEU A 252 5.95 -10.70 -5.28
N TYR A 253 5.93 -11.01 -3.97
CA TYR A 253 6.86 -10.45 -2.99
C TYR A 253 8.29 -10.99 -3.14
N GLU A 254 8.46 -12.27 -3.48
CA GLU A 254 9.78 -12.85 -3.72
C GLU A 254 10.50 -12.22 -4.93
N GLU A 255 9.73 -11.77 -5.92
CA GLU A 255 10.24 -11.12 -7.13
C GLU A 255 10.48 -9.62 -6.93
N ASN A 256 9.59 -8.93 -6.21
CA ASN A 256 9.57 -7.46 -6.17
C ASN A 256 10.00 -6.85 -4.83
N GLY A 257 10.00 -7.63 -3.75
CA GLY A 257 10.18 -7.11 -2.39
C GLY A 257 8.97 -6.31 -1.91
N GLY A 258 9.19 -5.50 -0.88
CA GLY A 258 8.15 -4.78 -0.15
C GLY A 258 7.86 -5.38 1.22
N ASN A 259 6.77 -4.95 1.84
CA ASN A 259 6.43 -5.24 3.23
C ASN A 259 5.08 -5.95 3.33
N ALA A 260 5.05 -7.26 3.06
CA ALA A 260 3.82 -8.06 3.00
C ALA A 260 2.92 -7.95 4.24
N TYR A 261 3.52 -7.91 5.45
CA TYR A 261 2.76 -7.79 6.69
C TYR A 261 1.98 -6.47 6.86
N LEU A 262 2.14 -5.51 5.94
CA LEU A 262 1.36 -4.27 5.89
C LEU A 262 0.04 -4.45 5.10
N ASP A 263 -0.16 -5.56 4.40
CA ASP A 263 -1.37 -5.82 3.61
C ASP A 263 -2.53 -6.19 4.53
N GLY A 264 -3.44 -5.23 4.74
CA GLY A 264 -4.58 -5.41 5.64
C GLY A 264 -5.55 -6.50 5.18
N ALA A 265 -5.60 -6.80 3.87
CA ALA A 265 -6.46 -7.85 3.32
C ALA A 265 -6.15 -9.26 3.86
N TYR A 266 -4.94 -9.48 4.39
CA TYR A 266 -4.52 -10.76 4.99
C TYR A 266 -4.19 -10.64 6.48
N ASN A 267 -4.63 -9.57 7.14
CA ASN A 267 -4.47 -9.43 8.58
C ASN A 267 -5.73 -9.91 9.31
N ALA A 268 -5.57 -10.88 10.20
CA ALA A 268 -6.69 -11.52 10.89
C ALA A 268 -7.48 -10.58 11.84
N VAL A 269 -6.89 -9.45 12.23
CA VAL A 269 -7.47 -8.53 13.22
C VAL A 269 -7.64 -7.11 12.70
N ASP A 270 -7.78 -6.96 11.38
CA ASP A 270 -8.11 -5.68 10.75
C ASP A 270 -7.04 -4.61 11.01
N ARG A 271 -5.79 -4.91 10.66
CA ARG A 271 -4.65 -4.00 10.74
C ARG A 271 -3.89 -4.01 9.43
N GLY A 272 -3.53 -2.85 8.91
CA GLY A 272 -2.76 -2.74 7.69
C GLY A 272 -2.69 -1.31 7.19
N TYR A 273 -2.29 -1.16 5.94
CA TYR A 273 -2.15 0.12 5.28
C TYR A 273 -2.74 0.09 3.89
N THR A 274 -3.62 1.05 3.61
CA THR A 274 -4.32 1.17 2.33
C THR A 274 -3.37 1.57 1.21
N VAL A 275 -3.11 0.66 0.28
CA VAL A 275 -2.35 0.92 -0.96
C VAL A 275 -3.27 1.61 -1.95
N PHE A 276 -2.85 2.76 -2.49
CA PHE A 276 -3.67 3.55 -3.40
C PHE A 276 -2.95 3.99 -4.68
N ALA A 277 -1.64 3.76 -4.77
CA ALA A 277 -0.85 4.06 -5.95
C ALA A 277 0.40 3.18 -6.08
N GLN A 278 0.98 3.16 -7.28
CA GLN A 278 2.25 2.51 -7.57
C GLN A 278 3.17 3.49 -8.30
N VAL A 279 4.43 3.59 -7.88
CA VAL A 279 5.46 4.34 -8.63
C VAL A 279 5.73 3.63 -9.96
N ILE A 280 5.59 4.38 -11.06
CA ILE A 280 5.78 3.92 -12.44
C ILE A 280 7.01 4.55 -13.11
N ASP A 281 7.52 5.65 -12.55
CA ASP A 281 8.77 6.30 -12.97
C ASP A 281 9.39 7.06 -11.79
N GLY A 282 10.71 7.15 -11.75
CA GLY A 282 11.46 7.81 -10.67
C GLY A 282 11.77 6.92 -9.46
N MET A 283 11.83 5.59 -9.60
CA MET A 283 12.29 4.71 -8.52
C MET A 283 13.76 4.96 -8.12
N ASP A 284 14.60 5.42 -9.03
CA ASP A 284 15.96 5.89 -8.74
C ASP A 284 15.95 7.12 -7.82
N VAL A 285 14.97 8.01 -7.98
CA VAL A 285 14.75 9.15 -7.08
C VAL A 285 14.30 8.66 -5.70
N VAL A 286 13.39 7.68 -5.64
CA VAL A 286 12.97 7.04 -4.38
C VAL A 286 14.18 6.42 -3.67
N ASP A 287 15.05 5.69 -4.38
CA ASP A 287 16.26 5.10 -3.81
C ASP A 287 17.27 6.14 -3.32
N LYS A 288 17.39 7.26 -4.05
CA LYS A 288 18.23 8.40 -3.65
C LYS A 288 17.71 9.08 -2.39
N ILE A 289 16.39 9.18 -2.23
CA ILE A 289 15.75 9.68 -0.99
C ILE A 289 16.00 8.69 0.14
N ALA A 290 15.78 7.40 -0.10
CA ALA A 290 15.96 6.33 0.90
C ALA A 290 17.42 6.20 1.40
N SER A 291 18.39 6.63 0.59
CA SER A 291 19.81 6.65 0.94
C SER A 291 20.25 7.94 1.65
N ALA A 292 19.34 8.89 1.90
CA ALA A 292 19.68 10.13 2.58
C ALA A 292 20.18 9.88 4.00
N LYS A 293 21.11 10.74 4.47
CA LYS A 293 21.57 10.70 5.85
C LYS A 293 20.42 11.10 6.79
N VAL A 294 20.13 10.24 7.76
CA VAL A 294 19.14 10.47 8.82
C VAL A 294 19.79 10.59 10.18
N ASP A 295 19.05 11.13 11.15
CA ASP A 295 19.40 11.09 12.56
C ASP A 295 18.96 9.76 13.22
N LYS A 296 18.96 9.71 14.56
CA LYS A 296 18.60 8.50 15.33
C LYS A 296 17.11 8.14 15.27
N ASP A 297 16.26 9.06 14.81
CA ASP A 297 14.80 8.91 14.75
C ASP A 297 14.33 8.77 13.29
N ASP A 298 15.25 8.41 12.39
CA ASP A 298 15.06 8.30 10.94
C ASP A 298 14.64 9.62 10.24
N ILE A 299 14.90 10.77 10.88
CA ILE A 299 14.60 12.09 10.29
C ILE A 299 15.75 12.51 9.37
N PRO A 300 15.50 12.86 8.09
CA PRO A 300 16.54 13.35 7.19
C PRO A 300 17.27 14.58 7.74
N VAL A 301 18.61 14.51 7.81
CA VAL A 301 19.46 15.64 8.26
C VAL A 301 19.32 16.85 7.33
N LYS A 302 19.01 16.59 6.05
CA LYS A 302 18.64 17.62 5.07
C LYS A 302 17.19 17.39 4.64
N ASN A 303 16.38 18.44 4.73
CA ASN A 303 14.98 18.40 4.30
C ASN A 303 14.85 17.88 2.86
N ILE A 304 14.01 16.84 2.72
CA ILE A 304 13.60 16.28 1.45
C ILE A 304 12.19 16.79 1.19
N VAL A 305 12.06 17.72 0.25
CA VAL A 305 10.87 18.56 0.10
C VAL A 305 10.04 18.05 -1.08
N ILE A 306 8.75 17.84 -0.88
CA ILE A 306 7.75 17.73 -1.93
C ILE A 306 7.40 19.16 -2.35
N LYS A 307 7.90 19.61 -3.48
CA LYS A 307 7.67 20.97 -3.99
C LYS A 307 6.23 21.16 -4.41
N SER A 308 5.70 20.19 -5.17
CA SER A 308 4.30 20.14 -5.59
C SER A 308 3.92 18.75 -6.08
N ILE A 309 2.63 18.48 -6.18
CA ILE A 309 2.08 17.27 -6.79
C ILE A 309 1.11 17.69 -7.90
N LYS A 310 1.37 17.25 -9.13
CA LYS A 310 0.50 17.49 -10.29
C LYS A 310 -0.33 16.24 -10.59
N ILE A 311 -1.64 16.36 -10.51
CA ILE A 311 -2.58 15.32 -10.96
C ILE A 311 -2.84 15.51 -12.45
N THR A 312 -2.67 14.46 -13.26
CA THR A 312 -2.90 14.47 -14.70
C THR A 312 -3.32 13.09 -15.19
N GLN A 313 -3.69 12.97 -16.46
CA GLN A 313 -3.92 11.69 -17.11
C GLN A 313 -2.66 11.21 -17.81
N TYR A 314 -2.43 9.90 -17.76
CA TYR A 314 -1.37 9.25 -18.51
C TYR A 314 -1.67 9.30 -20.01
N LYS A 315 -0.62 9.57 -20.79
CA LYS A 315 -0.61 9.48 -22.24
C LYS A 315 0.69 8.82 -22.65
N GLU A 316 0.60 7.66 -23.27
CA GLU A 316 1.72 6.98 -23.88
C GLU A 316 2.27 7.87 -25.00
N GLU A 317 3.57 8.17 -24.96
CA GLU A 317 4.20 8.94 -26.02
C GLU A 317 4.22 8.08 -27.29
N SER A 318 3.56 8.54 -28.35
CA SER A 318 3.61 7.88 -29.65
C SER A 318 5.04 7.97 -30.19
N THR A 319 5.80 6.90 -30.09
CA THR A 319 7.09 6.78 -30.76
C THR A 319 6.81 6.82 -32.28
N THR A 320 7.07 7.98 -32.88
CA THR A 320 7.06 8.08 -34.34
C THR A 320 8.30 7.33 -34.83
N GLN A 321 8.08 6.17 -35.41
CA GLN A 321 9.11 5.37 -36.07
C GLN A 321 9.63 6.18 -37.28
N ALA A 322 10.75 6.87 -37.10
CA ALA A 322 11.49 7.53 -38.16
C ALA A 322 12.88 6.87 -38.29
N ASP A 323 13.20 6.50 -39.54
CA ASP A 323 14.44 5.93 -40.07
C ASP A 323 14.78 4.46 -39.67
N SER A 324 14.92 3.52 -40.60
CA SER A 324 15.69 3.64 -41.85
C SER A 324 15.07 2.86 -43.03
N THR A 325 14.76 3.59 -44.10
CA THR A 325 14.64 3.04 -45.44
C THR A 325 15.96 3.34 -46.17
N SER A 326 16.90 2.40 -46.18
CA SER A 326 18.05 2.45 -47.10
C SER A 326 18.80 1.12 -47.13
N ALA A 327 18.30 0.16 -47.91
CA ALA A 327 19.16 -0.82 -48.56
C ALA A 327 18.61 -1.07 -49.96
N LYS A 328 19.13 -0.28 -50.90
CA LYS A 328 18.97 -0.49 -52.34
C LYS A 328 19.48 -1.89 -52.69
N SER A 329 18.61 -2.64 -53.35
CA SER A 329 18.90 -3.81 -54.17
C SER A 329 20.13 -3.55 -55.06
N ALA A 330 21.15 -4.39 -54.92
CA ALA A 330 22.21 -4.59 -55.92
C ALA A 330 22.22 -6.08 -56.27
N THR A 331 21.54 -6.40 -57.36
CA THR A 331 21.61 -7.68 -58.06
C THR A 331 22.96 -7.74 -58.80
N GLN A 332 23.72 -8.82 -58.65
CA GLN A 332 24.78 -9.16 -59.60
C GLN A 332 24.75 -10.68 -59.89
N PRO A 333 24.75 -11.10 -61.18
CA PRO A 333 24.65 -12.50 -61.56
C PRO A 333 26.03 -13.20 -61.70
N THR A 334 26.04 -14.48 -61.32
CA THR A 334 26.79 -15.66 -61.81
C THR A 334 28.12 -15.50 -62.57
N THR A 335 29.15 -16.25 -62.12
CA THR A 335 29.91 -17.19 -62.98
C THR A 335 30.72 -18.23 -62.18
N VAL A 336 30.45 -19.51 -62.48
CA VAL A 336 31.32 -20.69 -62.70
C VAL A 336 32.30 -21.18 -61.61
N GLY A 337 32.10 -22.44 -61.22
CA GLY A 337 33.02 -23.35 -60.54
C GLY A 337 32.35 -24.68 -60.26
#